data_AF-A0A382U3Q0-F1
#
_entry.id   AF-A0A382U3Q0-F1
#
_cell.length_a   1.000
_cell.length_b   1.000
_cell.length_c   1.000
_cell.angle_alpha   90.00
_cell.angle_beta   90.00
_cell.angle_gamma   90.00
#
_symmetry.space_group_name_H-M   'P 1'
#
loop_
_entity.id
_entity.type
_entity.pdbx_description
1 polymer ?
#
loop_
_entity_poly.entity_id
_entity_poly.type
_entity_poly.pdbx_seq_one_letter_code
_entity_poly.pdbx_strand_id
1 'polypeptide(L)'
;MNKCKSIMNLILPYLRLIRADAPIGFWLLLWPCWLSVALAKPPITEMPRLMLLFLLGAIAMRSSGCIFNDIIDRKYDVLITRT
;
A
#
# COMPACT_ATOMS: atom_id res chain seq x y z
N MET A 1 -8.45 -25.23 16.99
CA MET A 1 -8.58 -23.79 17.32
C MET A 1 -7.23 -23.05 17.47
N ASN A 2 -6.15 -23.68 17.96
CA ASN A 2 -4.87 -23.00 18.20
C ASN A 2 -4.06 -22.64 16.94
N LYS A 3 -4.20 -23.43 15.86
CA LYS A 3 -3.49 -23.19 14.58
C LYS A 3 -3.92 -21.87 13.92
N CYS A 4 -5.22 -21.57 13.95
CA CYS A 4 -5.78 -20.34 13.37
C CYS A 4 -5.28 -19.09 14.09
N LYS A 5 -5.19 -19.15 15.43
CA LYS A 5 -4.67 -18.05 16.27
C LYS A 5 -3.17 -17.81 16.06
N SER A 6 -2.40 -18.89 15.86
CA SER A 6 -0.96 -18.82 15.55
C SER A 6 -0.70 -18.20 14.17
N ILE A 7 -1.47 -18.57 13.15
CA ILE A 7 -1.38 -17.98 11.81
C ILE A 7 -1.79 -16.50 11.85
N MET A 8 -2.86 -16.16 12.58
CA MET A 8 -3.31 -14.77 12.75
C MET A 8 -2.23 -13.90 13.39
N ASN A 9 -1.52 -14.40 14.41
CA ASN A 9 -0.40 -13.70 15.04
C ASN A 9 0.81 -13.54 14.11
N LEU A 10 0.99 -14.44 13.14
CA LEU A 10 2.06 -14.32 12.15
C LEU A 10 1.71 -13.27 11.08
N ILE A 11 0.45 -13.17 10.67
CA ILE A 11 -0.01 -12.29 9.58
C ILE A 11 -0.22 -10.84 10.06
N LEU A 12 -0.68 -10.65 11.30
CA LEU A 12 -0.90 -9.33 11.90
C LEU A 12 0.28 -8.36 11.77
N PRO A 13 1.55 -8.76 12.05
CA PRO A 13 2.69 -7.87 11.86
C PRO A 13 2.94 -7.52 10.39
N TYR A 14 2.70 -8.43 9.43
CA TYR A 14 2.82 -8.12 8.00
C TYR A 14 1.72 -7.18 7.51
N LEU A 15 0.49 -7.33 7.99
CA LEU A 15 -0.61 -6.40 7.67
C LEU A 15 -0.34 -4.99 8.20
N ARG A 16 0.22 -4.88 9.41
CA ARG A 16 0.69 -3.61 9.98
C ARG A 16 1.88 -3.03 9.20
N LEU A 17 2.81 -3.86 8.75
CA LEU A 17 3.98 -3.44 7.97
C LEU A 17 3.58 -2.86 6.61
N ILE A 18 2.58 -3.46 5.96
CA ILE A 18 1.98 -2.96 4.72
C ILE A 18 1.15 -1.68 4.97
N ARG A 19 0.98 -1.26 6.23
CA ARG A 19 0.07 -0.20 6.69
C ARG A 19 -1.31 -0.36 6.06
N ALA A 20 -1.82 -1.60 6.06
CA ALA A 20 -3.18 -1.89 5.63
C ALA A 20 -4.22 -1.13 6.49
N ASP A 21 -3.81 -0.65 7.66
CA ASP A 21 -4.60 0.18 8.57
C ASP A 21 -4.91 1.59 8.03
N ALA A 22 -4.18 2.08 7.00
CA ALA A 22 -4.35 3.42 6.45
C ALA A 22 -4.83 3.38 4.98
N PRO A 23 -6.09 2.99 4.73
CA PRO A 23 -6.63 2.87 3.38
C PRO A 23 -6.52 4.16 2.58
N ILE A 24 -6.52 5.31 3.26
CA ILE A 24 -6.41 6.65 2.66
C ILE A 24 -5.18 6.79 1.74
N GLY A 25 -4.06 6.13 2.07
CA GLY A 25 -2.83 6.22 1.26
C GLY A 25 -2.96 5.54 -0.11
N PHE A 26 -3.69 4.43 -0.18
CA PHE A 26 -3.96 3.75 -1.45
C PHE A 26 -4.99 4.52 -2.27
N TRP A 27 -6.05 5.02 -1.62
CA TRP A 27 -7.08 5.85 -2.27
C TRP A 27 -6.50 7.12 -2.91
N LEU A 28 -5.54 7.78 -2.24
CA LEU A 28 -4.85 8.96 -2.76
C LEU A 28 -4.04 8.68 -4.04
N LEU A 29 -3.45 7.49 -4.18
CA LEU A 29 -2.76 7.09 -5.43
C LEU A 29 -3.75 6.62 -6.50
N LEU A 30 -4.81 5.92 -6.07
CA LEU A 30 -5.74 5.27 -6.98
C LEU A 30 -6.62 6.27 -7.74
N TRP A 31 -7.06 7.34 -7.06
CA TRP A 31 -7.85 8.41 -7.65
C TRP A 31 -7.21 9.06 -8.88
N PRO A 32 -5.97 9.60 -8.81
CA PRO A 32 -5.29 10.17 -9.98
C PRO A 32 -4.97 9.12 -11.06
N CYS A 33 -4.72 7.86 -10.70
CA CYS A 33 -4.52 6.79 -11.67
C CYS A 33 -5.79 6.49 -12.47
N TRP A 34 -6.96 6.41 -11.82
CA TRP A 34 -8.22 6.21 -12.53
C TRP A 34 -8.63 7.43 -13.36
N LEU A 35 -8.37 8.65 -12.88
CA LEU A 35 -8.53 9.86 -13.70
C LEU A 35 -7.64 9.80 -14.95
N SER A 36 -6.39 9.33 -14.83
CA SER A 36 -5.48 9.18 -15.96
C SER A 36 -5.99 8.14 -16.98
N VAL A 37 -6.54 7.02 -16.51
CA VAL A 37 -7.19 6.01 -17.37
C VAL A 37 -8.41 6.61 -18.08
N ALA A 38 -9.24 7.38 -17.38
CA ALA A 38 -10.40 8.04 -17.97
C ALA A 38 -9.97 9.06 -19.05
N LEU A 39 -8.89 9.81 -18.81
CA LEU A 39 -8.32 10.75 -19.79
C LEU A 39 -7.69 10.05 -21.00
N ALA A 40 -7.04 8.90 -20.79
CA ALA A 40 -6.39 8.12 -21.85
C ALA A 40 -7.39 7.46 -22.82
N LYS A 41 -8.68 7.35 -22.43
CA LYS A 41 -9.76 6.72 -23.23
C LYS A 41 -9.35 5.37 -23.86
N PRO A 42 -8.84 4.41 -23.07
CA PRO A 42 -8.48 3.10 -23.61
C PRO A 42 -9.74 2.36 -24.10
N PRO A 43 -9.59 1.38 -25.00
CA PRO A 43 -10.71 0.54 -25.40
C PRO A 43 -11.35 -0.16 -24.19
N ILE A 44 -12.68 -0.33 -24.24
CA ILE A 44 -13.49 -0.88 -23.14
C ILE A 44 -13.00 -2.27 -22.69
N THR A 45 -12.43 -3.05 -23.61
CA THR A 45 -11.83 -4.36 -23.32
C THR A 45 -10.60 -4.27 -22.43
N GLU A 46 -9.85 -3.17 -22.49
CA GLU A 46 -8.60 -2.95 -21.74
C GLU A 46 -8.81 -2.16 -20.44
N MET A 47 -9.91 -1.42 -20.32
CA MET A 47 -10.27 -0.68 -19.10
C MET A 47 -10.18 -1.50 -17.82
N PRO A 48 -10.81 -2.70 -17.69
CA PRO A 48 -10.75 -3.46 -16.44
C PRO A 48 -9.34 -3.93 -16.12
N ARG A 49 -8.53 -4.28 -17.13
CA ARG A 49 -7.13 -4.67 -16.94
C ARG A 49 -6.29 -3.52 -16.41
N LEU A 50 -6.44 -2.33 -16.99
CA LEU A 50 -5.73 -1.13 -16.55
C LEU A 50 -6.14 -0.72 -15.13
N MET A 51 -7.44 -0.71 -14.82
CA MET A 51 -7.93 -0.39 -13.48
C MET A 51 -7.36 -1.34 -12.41
N LEU A 52 -7.29 -2.64 -12.72
CA LEU A 52 -6.72 -3.65 -11.82
C LEU A 52 -5.20 -3.46 -11.65
N LEU A 53 -4.47 -3.19 -12.73
CA LEU A 53 -3.03 -2.92 -12.68
C LEU A 53 -2.72 -1.67 -11.85
N PHE A 54 -3.49 -0.60 -12.01
CA PHE A 54 -3.33 0.61 -11.20
C PHE A 54 -3.72 0.39 -9.74
N LEU A 55 -4.73 -0.44 -9.44
CA LEU A 55 -5.06 -0.83 -8.07
C LEU A 55 -3.90 -1.59 -7.42
N LEU A 56 -3.39 -2.64 -8.08
CA LEU A 56 -2.26 -3.42 -7.58
C LEU A 56 -0.99 -2.57 -7.46
N GLY A 57 -0.74 -1.70 -8.44
CA GLY A 57 0.37 -0.75 -8.43
C GLY A 57 0.27 0.25 -7.29
N ALA A 58 -0.91 0.80 -7.01
CA ALA A 58 -1.12 1.74 -5.90
C ALA A 58 -0.85 1.08 -4.54
N ILE A 59 -1.31 -0.17 -4.36
CA ILE A 59 -1.03 -0.96 -3.16
C ILE A 59 0.47 -1.19 -3.03
N ALA A 60 1.12 -1.73 -4.06
CA ALA A 60 2.54 -2.03 -4.07
C ALA A 60 3.41 -0.78 -3.84
N MET A 61 3.09 0.33 -4.50
CA MET A 61 3.85 1.58 -4.39
C MET A 61 3.75 2.17 -2.99
N ARG A 62 2.58 2.14 -2.35
CA ARG A 62 2.43 2.64 -0.98
C ARG A 62 3.18 1.77 0.02
N SER A 63 3.13 0.44 -0.13
CA SER A 63 3.93 -0.47 0.68
C SER A 63 5.43 -0.22 0.50
N SER A 64 5.88 -0.05 -0.74
CA SER A 64 7.28 0.27 -1.05
C SER A 64 7.72 1.60 -0.44
N GLY A 65 6.89 2.63 -0.52
CA GLY A 65 7.18 3.94 0.07
C GLY A 65 7.30 3.89 1.59
N CYS A 66 6.47 3.07 2.25
CA CYS A 66 6.57 2.89 3.71
C CYS A 66 7.83 2.12 4.09
N ILE A 67 8.17 1.05 3.38
CA ILE A 67 9.41 0.29 3.62
C ILE A 67 10.64 1.19 3.42
N PHE A 68 10.66 1.97 2.35
CA PHE A 68 11.74 2.90 2.07
C PHE A 68 11.85 3.99 3.14
N ASN A 69 10.72 4.55 3.56
CA ASN A 69 10.67 5.54 4.64
C ASN A 69 11.21 4.97 5.95
N ASP A 70 10.82 3.75 6.32
CA ASP A 70 11.31 3.08 7.52
C ASP A 70 12.84 2.80 7.46
N ILE A 71 13.39 2.51 6.27
CA ILE A 71 14.84 2.31 6.08
C ILE A 71 15.60 3.63 6.27
N ILE A 72 15.10 4.72 5.70
CA ILE A 72 15.73 6.04 5.76
C ILE A 72 15.58 6.65 7.16
N ASP A 73 14.38 6.58 7.73
CA ASP A 73 14.07 7.15 9.06
C ASP A 73 14.72 6.37 10.20
N ARG A 74 15.23 5.15 9.97
CA ARG A 74 15.91 4.35 11.00
C ARG A 74 17.04 5.08 11.73
N LYS A 75 17.76 5.98 11.03
CA LYS A 75 18.84 6.76 11.65
C LYS A 75 18.33 8.02 12.35
N TYR A 76 17.24 8.61 11.85
CA TYR A 76 16.64 9.82 12.40
C TYR A 76 15.79 9.52 13.64
N ASP A 77 15.09 8.38 13.66
CA ASP A 77 14.30 7.90 14.81
C ASP A 77 15.13 7.66 16.07
N VAL A 78 16.43 7.35 15.92
CA VAL A 78 17.36 7.14 17.05
C VAL A 78 17.81 8.47 17.67
N LEU A 79 17.79 9.55 16.89
CA LEU A 79 18.21 10.89 17.33
C LEU A 79 17.08 11.67 18.02
N ILE A 80 15.84 11.22 17.88
CA ILE A 80 14.68 11.86 18.51
C ILE A 80 14.36 11.10 19.80
N THR A 81 14.76 11.68 20.92
CA THR A 81 14.30 11.25 22.25
C THR A 81 12.77 11.23 22.25
N ARG A 82 12.18 10.06 22.47
CA ARG A 82 10.74 9.96 22.74
C ARG A 82 10.49 10.58 24.11
N THR A 83 10.08 11.85 24.13
CA THR A 83 9.59 12.56 25.32
C THR A 83 8.24 12.02 25.74
#